data_AF-A0A352SR75-F1
#
_entry.id   AF-A0A352SR75-F1
#
_cell.length_a   1.000
_cell.length_b   1.000
_cell.length_c   1.000
_cell.angle_alpha   90.00
_cell.angle_beta   90.00
_cell.angle_gamma   90.00
#
_symmetry.space_group_name_H-M   'P 1'
#
loop_
_entity.id
_entity.type
_entity.pdbx_description
1 polymer ?
#
loop_
_entity_poly.entity_id
_entity_poly.type
_entity_poly.pdbx_seq_one_letter_code
_entity_poly.pdbx_strand_id
1 'polypeptide(L)'
;AAAGNQLRLIASFGTGVDHIDLAAARARGITVTNTPGVLTEDTADVTMALILAVPRRIAEGDALVRSGEWQGWAPTGMLGHRINGKRLGIVGMGRIGEAVARRARGFGLSIHYHNRKAVHQETEAELEATYWESLEQMLARVDIVSVNCP
;
A
#
# COMPACT_ATOMS: atom_id res chain seq x y z
N ALA A 1 -2.07 20.19 -27.16
CA ALA A 1 -2.62 20.77 -25.93
C ALA A 1 -2.61 22.31 -26.01
N ALA A 2 -3.73 22.98 -25.71
CA ALA A 2 -3.97 24.40 -25.95
C ALA A 2 -4.11 25.23 -24.64
N ALA A 3 -3.23 25.02 -23.66
CA ALA A 3 -3.20 25.88 -22.48
C ALA A 3 -2.80 27.32 -22.88
N GLY A 4 -3.61 28.30 -22.48
CA GLY A 4 -3.36 29.72 -22.73
C GLY A 4 -2.13 30.26 -21.99
N ASN A 5 -1.59 31.40 -22.45
CA ASN A 5 -0.33 31.98 -21.97
C ASN A 5 -0.34 32.42 -20.49
N GLN A 6 -1.51 32.43 -19.85
CA GLN A 6 -1.67 32.76 -18.44
C GLN A 6 -1.48 31.56 -17.51
N LEU A 7 -1.55 30.32 -18.01
CA LEU A 7 -1.30 29.14 -17.17
C LEU A 7 0.19 29.03 -16.87
N ARG A 8 0.55 29.23 -15.60
CA ARG A 8 1.94 29.18 -15.10
C ARG A 8 2.16 28.13 -14.01
N LEU A 9 1.09 27.68 -13.34
CA LEU A 9 1.14 26.76 -12.22
C LEU A 9 -0.01 25.75 -12.30
N ILE A 10 0.32 24.48 -12.07
CA ILE A 10 -0.63 23.41 -11.74
C ILE A 10 -0.30 22.95 -10.32
N ALA A 11 -1.20 23.21 -9.38
CA ALA A 11 -1.07 22.73 -8.00
C ALA A 11 -1.94 21.48 -7.82
N SER A 12 -1.30 20.30 -7.82
CA SER A 12 -1.96 19.02 -7.60
C SER A 12 -2.34 18.86 -6.13
N PHE A 13 -3.62 18.61 -5.86
CA PHE A 13 -4.11 18.27 -4.53
C PHE A 13 -3.96 16.76 -4.28
N GLY A 14 -2.73 16.34 -4.01
CA GLY A 14 -2.38 14.95 -3.79
C GLY A 14 -0.88 14.68 -3.96
N THR A 15 -0.46 13.47 -3.62
CA THR A 15 0.96 13.07 -3.68
C THR A 15 1.40 12.75 -5.12
N GLY A 16 0.56 12.04 -5.88
CA GLY A 16 0.86 11.60 -7.25
C GLY A 16 0.65 12.71 -8.29
N VAL A 17 1.44 12.65 -9.36
CA VAL A 17 1.36 13.59 -10.49
C VAL A 17 1.22 12.87 -11.84
N ASP A 18 0.97 11.56 -11.83
CA ASP A 18 0.93 10.71 -13.03
C ASP A 18 -0.21 11.07 -14.00
N HIS A 19 -1.24 11.75 -13.48
CA HIS A 19 -2.34 12.32 -14.26
C HIS A 19 -1.98 13.64 -14.96
N ILE A 20 -0.75 14.15 -14.79
CA ILE A 20 -0.24 15.39 -15.38
C ILE A 20 0.88 15.03 -16.36
N ASP A 21 0.77 15.49 -17.61
CA ASP A 21 1.87 15.40 -18.58
C ASP A 21 2.99 16.38 -18.19
N LEU A 22 3.94 15.88 -17.40
CA LEU A 22 5.08 16.65 -16.91
C LEU A 22 6.00 17.14 -18.03
N ALA A 23 6.08 16.42 -19.15
CA ALA A 23 6.90 16.81 -20.30
C ALA A 23 6.28 18.01 -21.01
N ALA A 24 4.96 17.97 -21.26
CA ALA A 24 4.22 19.09 -21.84
C ALA A 24 4.20 20.32 -20.92
N ALA A 25 4.02 20.12 -19.61
CA ALA A 25 4.07 21.20 -18.62
C ALA A 25 5.45 21.88 -18.61
N ARG A 26 6.53 21.09 -18.56
CA ARG A 26 7.91 21.58 -18.62
C ARG A 26 8.18 22.33 -19.93
N ALA A 27 7.77 21.80 -21.08
CA ALA A 27 7.99 22.43 -22.38
C ALA A 27 7.35 23.83 -22.50
N ARG A 28 6.32 24.13 -21.69
CA ARG A 28 5.64 25.42 -21.66
C ARG A 28 6.07 26.30 -20.47
N GLY A 29 7.01 25.86 -19.64
CA GLY A 29 7.42 26.57 -18.44
C GLY A 29 6.31 26.65 -17.37
N ILE A 30 5.43 25.64 -17.32
CA ILE A 30 4.39 25.51 -16.30
C ILE A 30 4.99 24.76 -15.11
N THR A 31 4.97 25.38 -13.93
CA THR A 31 5.35 24.72 -12.68
C THR A 31 4.27 23.73 -12.27
N VAL A 32 4.67 22.53 -11.84
CA VAL A 32 3.78 21.54 -11.23
C VAL A 32 4.19 21.34 -9.78
N THR A 33 3.24 21.49 -8.85
CA THR A 33 3.45 21.19 -7.43
C THR A 33 2.49 20.09 -6.98
N ASN A 34 2.84 19.40 -5.90
CA ASN A 34 2.06 18.34 -5.27
C ASN A 34 2.18 18.47 -3.74
N THR A 35 1.47 17.61 -3.00
CA THR A 35 1.49 17.60 -1.53
C THR A 35 2.11 16.31 -1.00
N PRO A 36 3.44 16.11 -1.13
CA PRO A 36 4.07 14.86 -0.74
C PRO A 36 4.08 14.68 0.78
N GLY A 37 3.92 13.43 1.23
CA GLY A 37 4.12 13.03 2.62
C GLY A 37 2.92 13.17 3.56
N VAL A 38 1.90 13.94 3.20
CA VAL A 38 0.77 14.27 4.10
C VAL A 38 -0.24 13.14 4.32
N LEU A 39 -0.19 12.06 3.52
CA LEU A 39 -1.14 10.92 3.58
C LEU A 39 -0.44 9.59 3.89
N THR A 40 0.81 9.63 4.34
CA THR A 40 1.65 8.43 4.50
C THR A 40 1.02 7.46 5.49
N GLU A 41 0.69 7.95 6.68
CA GLU A 41 0.13 7.15 7.77
C GLU A 41 -1.30 6.69 7.44
N ASP A 42 -2.14 7.59 6.91
CA ASP A 42 -3.54 7.27 6.56
C ASP A 42 -3.61 6.19 5.49
N THR A 43 -2.74 6.25 4.47
CA THR A 43 -2.68 5.23 3.42
C THR A 43 -2.21 3.89 3.99
N ALA A 44 -1.27 3.91 4.93
CA ALA A 44 -0.80 2.70 5.60
C ALA A 44 -1.90 2.06 6.46
N ASP A 45 -2.71 2.88 7.16
CA ASP A 45 -3.84 2.40 7.96
C ASP A 45 -4.89 1.70 7.09
N VAL A 46 -5.27 2.30 5.96
CA VAL A 46 -6.20 1.69 5.01
C VAL A 46 -5.63 0.41 4.41
N THR A 47 -4.33 0.39 4.11
CA THR A 47 -3.66 -0.82 3.60
C THR A 47 -3.76 -1.98 4.61
N MET A 48 -3.50 -1.70 5.90
CA MET A 48 -3.65 -2.71 6.96
C MET A 48 -5.10 -3.16 7.14
N ALA A 49 -6.07 -2.24 7.03
CA ALA A 49 -7.48 -2.59 7.07
C ALA A 49 -7.84 -3.57 5.93
N LEU A 50 -7.35 -3.36 4.71
CA LEU A 50 -7.55 -4.26 3.58
C LEU A 50 -6.87 -5.63 3.80
N ILE A 51 -5.63 -5.64 4.31
CA ILE A 51 -4.89 -6.87 4.65
C ILE A 51 -5.64 -7.70 5.68
N LEU A 52 -6.35 -7.08 6.63
CA LEU A 52 -7.18 -7.77 7.60
C LEU A 52 -8.52 -8.22 7.00
N ALA A 53 -9.16 -7.35 6.22
CA ALA A 53 -10.51 -7.54 5.72
C ALA A 53 -10.68 -8.78 4.86
N VAL A 54 -9.72 -9.05 3.98
CA VAL A 54 -9.77 -10.18 3.05
C VAL A 54 -9.69 -11.53 3.77
N PRO A 55 -8.59 -11.88 4.47
CA PRO A 55 -8.46 -13.19 5.10
C PRO A 55 -9.43 -13.39 6.27
N ARG A 56 -9.93 -12.32 6.90
CA ARG A 56 -10.94 -12.39 7.97
C ARG A 56 -12.37 -12.25 7.48
N ARG A 57 -12.59 -12.13 6.16
CA ARG A 57 -13.92 -12.07 5.52
C ARG A 57 -14.83 -11.00 6.13
N ILE A 58 -14.26 -9.83 6.46
CA ILE A 58 -14.95 -8.75 7.19
C ILE A 58 -16.17 -8.26 6.40
N ALA A 59 -16.00 -8.00 5.09
CA ALA A 59 -17.08 -7.50 4.24
C ALA A 59 -18.24 -8.52 4.11
N GLU A 60 -17.90 -9.81 3.97
CA GLU A 60 -18.90 -10.88 3.92
C GLU A 60 -19.64 -11.03 5.25
N GLY A 61 -18.94 -10.88 6.38
CA GLY A 61 -19.55 -10.89 7.71
C GLY A 61 -20.53 -9.73 7.92
N ASP A 62 -20.16 -8.51 7.51
CA ASP A 62 -21.05 -7.35 7.57
C ASP A 62 -22.32 -7.57 6.72
N ALA A 63 -22.16 -8.07 5.49
CA ALA A 63 -23.29 -8.39 4.61
C ALA A 63 -24.21 -9.47 5.21
N LEU A 64 -23.64 -10.53 5.78
CA LEU A 64 -24.41 -11.61 6.43
C LEU A 64 -25.26 -11.10 7.59
N VAL A 65 -24.72 -10.20 8.42
CA VAL A 65 -25.48 -9.62 9.54
C VAL A 65 -26.57 -8.68 9.02
N ARG A 66 -26.25 -7.81 8.05
CA ARG A 66 -27.23 -6.84 7.50
C ARG A 66 -28.38 -7.49 6.75
N SER A 67 -28.17 -8.64 6.12
CA SER A 67 -29.23 -9.40 5.44
C SER A 67 -30.24 -10.03 6.41
N GLY A 68 -29.90 -10.15 7.70
CA GLY A 68 -30.72 -10.89 8.68
C GLY A 68 -30.60 -12.41 8.57
N GLU A 69 -29.74 -12.92 7.69
CA GLU A 69 -29.54 -14.36 7.49
C GLU A 69 -28.62 -15.00 8.53
N TRP A 70 -27.96 -14.21 9.38
CA TRP A 70 -27.08 -14.72 10.42
C TRP A 70 -27.83 -15.53 11.48
N GLN A 71 -27.62 -16.86 11.49
CA GLN A 71 -28.26 -17.80 12.42
C GLN A 71 -27.52 -17.94 13.77
N GLY A 72 -26.59 -17.03 14.08
CA GLY A 72 -25.77 -17.09 15.30
C GLY A 72 -24.41 -17.77 15.09
N TRP A 73 -23.71 -18.04 16.19
CA TRP A 73 -22.38 -18.64 16.17
C TRP A 73 -22.44 -20.12 15.74
N ALA A 74 -21.50 -20.52 14.88
CA ALA A 74 -21.28 -21.92 14.51
C ALA A 74 -19.78 -22.23 14.48
N PRO A 75 -19.32 -23.43 14.88
CA PRO A 75 -17.90 -23.79 14.88
C PRO A 75 -17.20 -23.64 13.52
N THR A 76 -17.96 -23.82 12.44
CA THR A 76 -17.51 -23.75 11.05
C THR A 76 -18.01 -22.51 10.31
N GLY A 77 -18.73 -21.63 11.00
CA GLY A 77 -19.26 -20.40 10.41
C GLY A 77 -18.13 -19.43 10.10
N MET A 78 -18.10 -18.92 8.87
CA MET A 78 -17.22 -17.82 8.45
C MET A 78 -15.73 -18.05 8.78
N LEU A 79 -15.24 -19.29 8.68
CA LEU A 79 -13.81 -19.57 8.85
C LEU A 79 -12.99 -18.72 7.87
N GLY A 80 -11.99 -18.04 8.41
CA GLY A 80 -11.03 -17.24 7.67
C GLY A 80 -9.61 -17.73 7.91
N HIS A 81 -8.64 -16.97 7.43
CA HIS A 81 -7.23 -17.24 7.59
C HIS A 81 -6.60 -16.26 8.58
N ARG A 82 -5.74 -16.78 9.48
CA ARG A 82 -4.90 -15.91 10.31
C ARG A 82 -3.82 -15.25 9.45
N ILE A 83 -3.42 -14.03 9.80
CA ILE A 83 -2.30 -13.33 9.15
C ILE A 83 -0.98 -13.47 9.92
N ASN A 84 -1.03 -13.75 11.23
CA ASN A 84 0.16 -13.98 12.03
C ASN A 84 0.98 -15.16 11.48
N GLY A 85 2.30 -14.96 11.35
CA GLY A 85 3.24 -15.93 10.80
C GLY A 85 3.30 -15.98 9.28
N LYS A 86 2.54 -15.13 8.58
CA LYS A 86 2.58 -15.02 7.11
C LYS A 86 3.63 -14.02 6.65
N ARG A 87 4.02 -14.13 5.39
CA ARG A 87 4.96 -13.24 4.72
C ARG A 87 4.21 -12.19 3.91
N LEU A 88 4.46 -10.91 4.21
CA LEU A 88 3.96 -9.77 3.45
C LEU A 88 5.05 -9.30 2.48
N GLY A 89 4.79 -9.36 1.17
CA GLY A 89 5.61 -8.77 0.13
C GLY A 89 5.15 -7.36 -0.22
N ILE A 90 6.03 -6.37 -0.05
CA ILE A 90 5.79 -4.97 -0.39
C ILE A 90 6.53 -4.62 -1.68
N VAL A 91 5.79 -4.25 -2.72
CA VAL A 91 6.36 -3.75 -3.98
C VAL A 91 6.43 -2.23 -3.89
N GLY A 92 7.64 -1.66 -3.75
CA GLY A 92 7.81 -0.23 -3.50
C GLY A 92 7.73 0.14 -2.02
N MET A 93 8.70 -0.30 -1.22
CA MET A 93 8.86 0.11 0.18
C MET A 93 9.52 1.50 0.28
N GLY A 94 8.78 2.53 -0.11
CA GLY A 94 9.07 3.93 0.25
C GLY A 94 8.29 4.35 1.50
N ARG A 95 8.05 5.65 1.70
CA ARG A 95 7.36 6.18 2.91
C ARG A 95 6.11 5.39 3.34
N ILE A 96 5.19 5.14 2.41
CA ILE A 96 3.97 4.38 2.69
C ILE A 96 4.29 2.92 3.00
N GLY A 97 5.12 2.26 2.17
CA GLY A 97 5.47 0.87 2.37
C GLY A 97 6.21 0.62 3.69
N GLU A 98 7.08 1.53 4.13
CA GLU A 98 7.72 1.48 5.45
C GLU A 98 6.70 1.63 6.58
N ALA A 99 5.75 2.57 6.45
CA ALA A 99 4.67 2.75 7.43
C ALA A 99 3.74 1.52 7.51
N VAL A 100 3.48 0.85 6.37
CA VAL A 100 2.77 -0.44 6.31
C VAL A 100 3.58 -1.54 6.99
N ALA A 101 4.87 -1.67 6.66
CA ALA A 101 5.76 -2.67 7.26
C ALA A 101 5.79 -2.57 8.79
N ARG A 102 5.97 -1.35 9.33
CA ARG A 102 6.01 -1.10 10.78
C ARG A 102 4.75 -1.60 11.49
N ARG A 103 3.58 -1.35 10.91
CA ARG A 103 2.29 -1.84 11.44
C ARG A 103 2.15 -3.34 11.28
N ALA A 104 2.45 -3.87 10.10
CA ALA A 104 2.33 -5.28 9.76
C ALA A 104 3.16 -6.18 10.70
N ARG A 105 4.34 -5.72 11.13
CA ARG A 105 5.14 -6.41 12.17
C ARG A 105 4.37 -6.58 13.48
N GLY A 106 3.61 -5.57 13.90
CA GLY A 106 2.76 -5.65 15.08
C GLY A 106 1.69 -6.74 15.01
N PHE A 107 1.30 -7.18 13.80
CA PHE A 107 0.39 -8.30 13.56
C PHE A 107 1.11 -9.65 13.39
N GLY A 108 2.45 -9.66 13.50
CA GLY A 108 3.29 -10.85 13.34
C GLY A 108 3.49 -11.27 11.88
N LEU A 109 3.40 -10.34 10.93
CA LEU A 109 3.80 -10.57 9.54
C LEU A 109 5.32 -10.42 9.39
N SER A 110 5.95 -11.34 8.66
CA SER A 110 7.33 -11.18 8.22
C SER A 110 7.38 -10.28 7.00
N ILE A 111 8.25 -9.27 7.00
CA ILE A 111 8.31 -8.25 5.96
C ILE A 111 9.30 -8.66 4.88
N HIS A 112 8.82 -8.74 3.65
CA HIS A 112 9.60 -8.94 2.44
C HIS A 112 9.34 -7.76 1.52
N TYR A 113 10.34 -7.28 0.80
CA TYR A 113 10.11 -6.17 -0.12
C TYR A 113 11.00 -6.21 -1.36
N HIS A 114 10.51 -5.57 -2.41
CA HIS A 114 11.26 -5.34 -3.64
C HIS A 114 11.15 -3.86 -4.05
N ASN A 115 12.32 -3.28 -4.33
CA ASN A 115 12.50 -1.93 -4.87
C ASN A 115 13.55 -1.97 -5.98
N ARG A 116 13.58 -0.93 -6.83
CA ARG A 116 14.71 -0.72 -7.78
C ARG A 116 16.06 -0.54 -7.06
N LYS A 117 16.03 -0.01 -5.84
CA LYS A 117 17.16 0.14 -4.93
C LYS A 117 16.70 -0.20 -3.53
N ALA A 118 17.48 -1.00 -2.80
CA ALA A 118 17.21 -1.30 -1.40
C ALA A 118 17.04 -0.01 -0.58
N VAL A 119 16.23 -0.08 0.48
CA VAL A 119 16.18 1.00 1.47
C VAL A 119 17.48 1.04 2.27
N HIS A 120 17.63 2.03 3.14
CA HIS A 120 18.80 2.10 4.02
C HIS A 120 18.85 0.89 4.95
N GLN A 121 20.05 0.37 5.22
CA GLN A 121 20.23 -0.81 6.10
C GLN A 121 19.64 -0.60 7.51
N GLU A 122 19.66 0.63 8.02
CA GLU A 122 19.02 0.99 9.29
C GLU A 122 17.50 0.75 9.24
N THR A 123 16.84 1.14 8.14
CA THR A 123 15.42 0.90 7.92
C THR A 123 15.11 -0.60 7.79
N GLU A 124 15.96 -1.36 7.08
CA GLU A 124 15.81 -2.83 7.00
C GLU A 124 15.92 -3.48 8.38
N ALA A 125 16.88 -3.04 9.20
CA ALA A 125 17.09 -3.54 10.54
C ALA A 125 15.92 -3.17 11.48
N GLU A 126 15.45 -1.92 11.45
CA GLU A 126 14.29 -1.47 12.24
C GLU A 126 13.03 -2.29 11.90
N LEU A 127 12.85 -2.59 10.61
CA LEU A 127 11.66 -3.29 10.11
C LEU A 127 11.84 -4.81 9.99
N GLU A 128 13.00 -5.35 10.35
CA GLU A 128 13.35 -6.76 10.11
C GLU A 128 12.98 -7.21 8.68
N ALA A 129 13.17 -6.31 7.71
CA ALA A 129 12.67 -6.47 6.35
C ALA A 129 13.70 -7.21 5.49
N THR A 130 13.22 -8.20 4.73
CA THR A 130 14.05 -8.94 3.78
C THR A 130 13.93 -8.33 2.39
N TYR A 131 15.02 -7.78 1.87
CA TYR A 131 15.10 -7.29 0.48
C TYR A 131 15.19 -8.44 -0.53
N TRP A 132 14.50 -8.26 -1.66
CA TRP A 132 14.56 -9.15 -2.82
C TRP A 132 15.01 -8.38 -4.05
N GLU A 133 16.13 -8.78 -4.64
CA GLU A 133 16.59 -8.22 -5.91
C GLU A 133 15.63 -8.53 -7.07
N SER A 134 15.03 -9.72 -7.06
CA SER A 134 14.06 -10.16 -8.06
C SER A 134 12.64 -10.10 -7.50
N LEU A 135 11.81 -9.27 -8.14
CA LEU A 135 10.37 -9.20 -7.84
C LEU A 135 9.70 -10.57 -7.99
N GLU A 136 10.01 -11.29 -9.07
CA GLU A 136 9.44 -12.61 -9.35
C GLU A 136 9.75 -13.62 -8.24
N GLN A 137 11.00 -13.64 -7.77
CA GLN A 137 11.42 -14.52 -6.69
C GLN A 137 10.71 -14.18 -5.36
N MET A 138 10.46 -12.89 -5.09
CA MET A 138 9.67 -12.48 -3.93
C MET A 138 8.23 -12.96 -4.05
N LEU A 139 7.57 -12.68 -5.18
CA LEU A 139 6.16 -13.00 -5.40
C LEU A 139 5.87 -14.49 -5.24
N ALA A 140 6.79 -15.35 -5.67
CA ALA A 140 6.68 -16.80 -5.48
C ALA A 140 6.76 -17.27 -4.01
N ARG A 141 7.14 -16.40 -3.07
CA ARG A 141 7.48 -16.73 -1.68
C ARG A 141 6.78 -15.85 -0.66
N VAL A 142 5.77 -15.07 -1.02
CA VAL A 142 4.99 -14.29 -0.06
C VAL A 142 3.55 -14.76 -0.03
N ASP A 143 2.89 -14.60 1.11
CA ASP A 143 1.49 -15.00 1.29
C ASP A 143 0.53 -13.86 0.94
N ILE A 144 0.99 -12.62 1.11
CA ILE A 144 0.22 -11.39 0.90
C ILE A 144 1.10 -10.43 0.11
N VAL A 145 0.54 -9.74 -0.88
CA VAL A 145 1.24 -8.73 -1.67
C VAL A 145 0.56 -7.38 -1.48
N SER A 146 1.35 -6.35 -1.18
CA SER A 146 0.93 -4.95 -1.15
C SER A 146 1.73 -4.17 -2.20
N VAL A 147 1.02 -3.42 -3.05
CA VAL A 147 1.65 -2.59 -4.10
C VAL A 147 1.62 -1.14 -3.63
N ASN A 148 2.81 -0.56 -3.48
CA ASN A 148 3.02 0.79 -2.94
C ASN A 148 3.99 1.61 -3.82
N CYS A 149 4.27 1.15 -5.04
CA CYS A 149 5.07 1.86 -6.03
C CYS A 149 4.19 2.80 -6.90
N PRO A 150 4.75 3.94 -7.37
CA PRO A 150 4.19 4.72 -8.47
C PRO A 150 4.19 3.93 -9.79
#